data_AF-A0A915V6G6-F1
#
_entry.id   AF-A0A915V6G6-F1
#
_cell.length_a   1.000
_cell.length_b   1.000
_cell.length_c   1.000
_cell.angle_alpha   90.00
_cell.angle_beta   90.00
_cell.angle_gamma   90.00
#
_symmetry.space_group_name_H-M   'P 1'
#
loop_
_entity.id
_entity.type
_entity.pdbx_description
1 polymer ?
#
loop_
_entity_poly.entity_id
_entity_poly.type
_entity_poly.pdbx_seq_one_letter_code
_entity_poly.pdbx_strand_id
1 'polypeptide(L)'
;MTTEVSGRKITVAGLFRMGANFGADGNLLTSDLNFLRLFPERNPGLIDVGLVRVRPGVNTKALARRMNAALGNDVLVLTREEFAEFERSYWEKSTSIGFIFSLGALMGFIVGSVIVYQILYTDVTDHLAEYATLKAMGYRDVFFYGVVMQESLILSCMGYVPGFIVSFLLYIVIANATSLPDWNDGGAGQFGLYTDGADVYPFGGDRDAADSSS
;
A
#
# COMPACT_ATOMS: atom_id res chain seq x y z
N MET A 1 0.91 18.44 -24.95
CA MET A 1 1.97 18.88 -24.00
C MET A 1 3.25 18.14 -24.36
N THR A 2 4.38 18.84 -24.47
CA THR A 2 5.67 18.23 -24.83
C THR A 2 6.56 18.23 -23.60
N THR A 3 7.08 17.08 -23.21
CA THR A 3 7.96 16.91 -22.05
C THR A 3 9.25 16.22 -22.47
N GLU A 4 10.25 16.16 -21.60
CA GLU A 4 11.52 15.51 -21.86
C GLU A 4 11.70 14.34 -20.91
N VAL A 5 12.00 13.15 -21.46
CA VAL A 5 12.29 11.94 -20.70
C VAL A 5 13.57 11.35 -21.26
N SER A 6 14.55 11.10 -20.39
CA SER A 6 15.84 10.50 -20.76
C SER A 6 16.56 11.24 -21.91
N GLY A 7 16.55 12.59 -21.88
CA GLY A 7 17.21 13.42 -22.91
C GLY A 7 16.47 13.51 -24.24
N ARG A 8 15.24 12.99 -24.34
CA ARG A 8 14.42 12.99 -25.56
C ARG A 8 13.11 13.72 -25.34
N LYS A 9 12.76 14.59 -26.28
CA LYS A 9 11.45 15.24 -26.32
C LYS A 9 10.38 14.21 -26.68
N ILE A 10 9.39 14.07 -25.82
CA ILE A 10 8.22 13.23 -26.01
C ILE A 10 6.95 14.09 -25.99
N THR A 11 5.96 13.71 -26.80
CA THR A 11 4.64 14.33 -26.79
C THR A 11 3.70 13.47 -25.96
N VAL A 12 3.08 14.06 -24.95
CA VAL A 12 2.08 13.39 -24.11
C VAL A 12 0.78 13.29 -24.89
N ALA A 13 0.40 12.07 -25.27
CA ALA A 13 -0.85 11.79 -25.97
C ALA A 13 -2.07 11.86 -25.05
N GLY A 14 -1.91 11.53 -23.77
CA GLY A 14 -2.97 11.56 -22.76
C GLY A 14 -2.46 11.23 -21.36
N LEU A 15 -3.34 11.38 -20.37
CA LEU A 15 -3.10 11.01 -18.98
C LEU A 15 -3.97 9.81 -18.63
N PHE A 16 -3.43 8.89 -17.83
CA PHE A 16 -4.17 7.76 -17.28
C PHE A 16 -4.19 7.86 -15.76
N ARG A 17 -5.23 7.30 -15.14
CA ARG A 17 -5.29 7.17 -13.68
C ARG A 17 -4.72 5.81 -13.30
N MET A 18 -3.67 5.84 -12.50
CA MET A 18 -3.14 4.68 -11.80
C MET A 18 -3.45 4.89 -10.32
N GLY A 19 -3.82 3.81 -9.62
CA GLY A 19 -4.03 3.87 -8.17
C GLY A 19 -2.76 4.31 -7.45
N ALA A 20 -2.89 4.66 -6.16
CA ALA A 20 -1.77 5.07 -5.33
C ALA A 20 -0.58 4.10 -5.45
N ASN A 21 0.55 4.60 -5.91
CA ASN A 21 1.80 3.85 -6.03
C ASN A 21 2.83 4.53 -5.11
N PHE A 22 3.35 3.78 -4.14
CA PHE A 22 4.33 4.25 -3.16
C PHE A 22 5.78 4.08 -3.63
N GLY A 23 5.98 3.47 -4.80
CA GLY A 23 7.30 3.06 -5.29
C GLY A 23 7.84 3.84 -6.49
N ALA A 24 7.06 4.70 -7.14
CA ALA A 24 7.47 5.40 -8.35
C ALA A 24 7.06 6.88 -8.32
N ASP A 25 8.03 7.76 -8.54
CA ASP A 25 7.81 9.22 -8.65
C ASP A 25 7.00 9.61 -9.90
N GLY A 26 6.85 8.68 -10.86
CA GLY A 26 6.02 8.85 -12.06
C GLY A 26 5.91 7.57 -12.88
N ASN A 27 4.82 7.42 -13.64
CA ASN A 27 4.58 6.27 -14.52
C ASN A 27 4.42 6.73 -15.97
N LEU A 28 5.08 6.05 -16.90
CA LEU A 28 4.98 6.32 -18.34
C LEU A 28 4.48 5.06 -19.05
N LEU A 29 3.40 5.21 -19.81
CA LEU A 29 2.89 4.16 -20.70
C LEU A 29 3.23 4.52 -22.14
N THR A 30 3.86 3.59 -22.87
CA THR A 30 4.33 3.82 -24.24
C THR A 30 4.40 2.50 -25.01
N SER A 31 4.54 2.57 -26.34
CA SER A 31 4.75 1.37 -27.15
C SER A 31 6.14 0.75 -26.90
N ASP A 32 6.27 -0.54 -27.15
CA ASP A 32 7.52 -1.31 -27.12
C ASP A 32 8.65 -0.63 -27.92
N LEU A 33 8.35 -0.19 -29.15
CA LEU A 33 9.30 0.49 -30.02
C LEU A 33 9.75 1.84 -29.44
N ASN A 34 8.85 2.58 -28.80
CA ASN A 34 9.18 3.88 -28.21
C ASN A 34 9.90 3.71 -26.86
N PHE A 35 9.60 2.66 -26.09
CA PHE A 35 10.33 2.30 -24.88
C PHE A 35 11.80 1.99 -25.18
N LEU A 36 12.09 1.15 -26.18
CA LEU A 36 13.46 0.83 -26.60
C LEU A 36 14.21 2.04 -27.17
N ARG A 37 13.48 3.00 -27.76
CA ARG A 37 14.05 4.29 -28.19
C ARG A 37 14.42 5.18 -27.00
N LEU A 38 13.63 5.17 -25.93
CA LEU A 38 13.89 5.98 -24.73
C LEU A 38 15.00 5.37 -23.87
N PHE A 39 15.10 4.04 -23.82
CA PHE A 39 16.07 3.30 -23.02
C PHE A 39 16.89 2.35 -23.91
N PRO A 40 17.83 2.86 -24.72
CA PRO A 40 18.60 2.04 -25.66
C PRO A 40 19.54 1.02 -24.99
N GLU A 41 19.81 1.19 -23.69
CA GLU A 41 20.63 0.28 -22.89
C GLU A 41 19.88 -1.02 -22.51
N ARG A 42 18.54 -1.05 -22.63
CA ARG A 42 17.73 -2.24 -22.36
C ARG A 42 17.72 -3.18 -23.57
N ASN A 43 17.98 -4.46 -23.32
CA ASN A 43 17.89 -5.49 -24.34
C ASN A 43 16.40 -5.77 -24.68
N PRO A 44 16.00 -5.75 -25.96
CA PRO A 44 14.63 -6.05 -26.39
C PRO A 44 14.06 -7.40 -25.90
N GLY A 45 14.93 -8.36 -25.60
CA GLY A 45 14.52 -9.68 -25.08
C GLY A 45 14.26 -9.74 -23.57
N LEU A 46 14.57 -8.68 -22.81
CA LEU A 46 14.40 -8.65 -21.35
C LEU A 46 13.06 -8.00 -20.99
N ILE A 47 12.02 -8.83 -20.93
CA ILE A 47 10.68 -8.44 -20.46
C ILE A 47 10.58 -8.78 -18.97
N ASP A 48 10.32 -7.77 -18.13
CA ASP A 48 10.21 -7.99 -16.68
C ASP A 48 8.86 -8.64 -16.29
N VAL A 49 7.77 -8.26 -16.98
CA VAL A 49 6.41 -8.75 -16.68
C VAL A 49 5.60 -8.90 -17.98
N GLY A 50 4.93 -10.04 -18.13
CA GLY A 50 4.01 -10.30 -19.23
C GLY A 50 2.59 -10.60 -18.71
N LEU A 51 1.57 -10.01 -19.34
CA LEU A 51 0.17 -10.22 -18.98
C LEU A 51 -0.52 -11.17 -19.96
N VAL A 52 -1.15 -12.23 -19.45
CA VAL A 52 -1.93 -13.18 -20.25
C VAL A 52 -3.40 -13.10 -19.86
N ARG A 53 -4.25 -12.63 -20.78
CA ARG A 53 -5.71 -12.59 -20.58
C ARG A 53 -6.33 -13.90 -21.03
N VAL A 54 -7.01 -14.59 -20.11
CA VAL A 54 -7.72 -15.84 -20.40
C VAL A 54 -9.18 -15.59 -20.77
N ARG A 55 -9.77 -16.48 -21.56
CA ARG A 55 -11.21 -16.47 -21.85
C ARG A 55 -12.03 -16.80 -20.59
N PRO A 56 -13.25 -16.25 -20.45
CA PRO A 56 -14.13 -16.57 -19.32
C PRO A 56 -14.37 -18.09 -19.22
N GLY A 57 -14.35 -18.63 -18.00
CA GLY A 57 -14.57 -20.06 -17.74
C GLY A 57 -13.32 -20.94 -17.78
N VAL A 58 -12.14 -20.40 -18.09
CA VAL A 58 -10.86 -21.14 -18.01
C VAL A 58 -10.35 -21.17 -16.58
N ASN A 59 -9.95 -22.34 -16.09
CA ASN A 59 -9.30 -22.49 -14.80
C ASN A 59 -7.86 -21.94 -14.86
N THR A 60 -7.66 -20.74 -14.31
CA THR A 60 -6.38 -20.00 -14.29
C THR A 60 -5.26 -20.78 -13.59
N LYS A 61 -5.55 -21.50 -12.49
CA LYS A 61 -4.56 -22.31 -11.77
C LYS A 61 -4.09 -23.53 -12.56
N ALA A 62 -4.99 -24.15 -13.33
CA ALA A 62 -4.63 -25.27 -14.19
C ALA A 62 -3.80 -24.79 -15.40
N LEU A 63 -4.14 -23.63 -15.95
CA LEU A 63 -3.36 -23.02 -17.03
C LEU A 63 -1.97 -22.59 -16.55
N ALA A 64 -1.87 -21.90 -15.41
CA ALA A 64 -0.60 -21.47 -14.83
C ALA A 64 0.34 -22.66 -14.60
N ARG A 65 -0.17 -23.79 -14.08
CA ARG A 65 0.62 -25.03 -13.92
C ARG A 65 1.11 -25.58 -15.25
N ARG A 66 0.27 -25.58 -16.29
CA ARG A 66 0.67 -26.03 -17.64
C ARG A 66 1.71 -25.11 -18.26
N MET A 67 1.58 -23.81 -18.07
CA MET A 67 2.55 -22.84 -18.56
C MET A 67 3.89 -22.95 -17.82
N ASN A 68 3.89 -23.04 -16.48
CA ASN A 68 5.12 -23.29 -15.72
C ASN A 68 5.82 -24.58 -16.18
N ALA A 69 5.06 -25.65 -16.47
CA ALA A 69 5.64 -26.89 -16.99
C ALA A 69 6.23 -26.76 -18.41
N ALA A 70 5.69 -25.86 -19.24
CA ALA A 70 6.13 -25.66 -20.62
C ALA A 70 7.27 -24.63 -20.77
N LEU A 71 7.28 -23.59 -19.93
CA LEU A 71 8.26 -22.50 -19.96
C LEU A 71 9.50 -22.78 -19.07
N GLY A 72 9.46 -23.81 -18.23
CA GLY A 72 10.59 -24.19 -17.38
C GLY A 72 10.80 -23.22 -16.20
N ASN A 73 12.02 -23.22 -15.64
CA ASN A 73 12.35 -22.46 -14.42
C ASN A 73 12.75 -21.00 -14.68
N ASP A 74 12.84 -20.57 -15.93
CA ASP A 74 13.30 -19.22 -16.30
C ASP A 74 12.19 -18.17 -16.19
N VAL A 75 10.92 -18.60 -16.15
CA VAL A 75 9.75 -17.70 -16.10
C VAL A 75 8.82 -18.12 -14.97
N LEU A 76 8.51 -17.17 -14.08
CA LEU A 76 7.55 -17.38 -13.00
C LEU A 76 6.14 -17.04 -13.49
N VAL A 77 5.31 -18.06 -13.74
CA VAL A 77 3.90 -17.85 -14.11
C VAL A 77 3.05 -17.87 -12.85
N LEU A 78 2.54 -16.69 -12.47
CA LEU A 78 1.65 -16.50 -11.33
C LEU A 78 0.23 -16.21 -11.80
N THR A 79 -0.76 -16.72 -11.08
CA THR A 79 -2.13 -16.21 -11.19
C THR A 79 -2.21 -14.80 -10.60
N ARG A 80 -3.31 -14.08 -10.87
CA ARG A 80 -3.50 -12.72 -10.35
C ARG A 80 -3.44 -12.68 -8.83
N GLU A 81 -4.05 -13.67 -8.18
CA GLU A 81 -4.09 -13.77 -6.72
C GLU A 81 -2.68 -14.04 -6.17
N GLU A 82 -1.95 -14.98 -6.78
CA GLU A 82 -0.58 -15.32 -6.39
C GLU A 82 0.39 -14.16 -6.65
N PHE A 83 0.20 -13.39 -7.73
CA PHE A 83 0.99 -12.19 -8.02
C PHE A 83 0.76 -11.10 -6.96
N ALA A 84 -0.48 -10.89 -6.52
CA ALA A 84 -0.78 -9.91 -5.47
C ALA A 84 -0.15 -10.30 -4.11
N GLU A 85 -0.14 -11.58 -3.76
CA GLU A 85 0.56 -12.09 -2.57
C GLU A 85 2.07 -11.98 -2.71
N PHE A 86 2.61 -12.31 -3.88
CA PHE A 86 4.03 -12.17 -4.19
C PHE A 86 4.47 -10.71 -4.04
N GLU A 87 3.74 -9.78 -4.66
CA GLU A 87 4.00 -8.34 -4.59
C GLU A 87 3.93 -7.85 -3.13
N ARG A 88 2.88 -8.22 -2.38
CA ARG A 88 2.81 -7.89 -0.94
C ARG A 88 4.04 -8.39 -0.18
N SER A 89 4.40 -9.66 -0.37
CA SER A 89 5.55 -10.27 0.31
C SER A 89 6.89 -9.65 -0.11
N TYR A 90 6.99 -9.19 -1.35
CA TYR A 90 8.14 -8.48 -1.88
C TYR A 90 8.26 -7.10 -1.25
N TRP A 91 7.17 -6.32 -1.19
CA TRP A 91 7.19 -5.01 -0.52
C TRP A 91 7.41 -5.11 0.99
N GLU A 92 6.89 -6.15 1.66
CA GLU A 92 7.13 -6.43 3.08
C GLU A 92 8.60 -6.77 3.38
N LYS A 93 9.26 -7.53 2.48
CA LYS A 93 10.64 -8.01 2.70
C LYS A 93 11.73 -7.13 2.10
N SER A 94 11.46 -6.51 0.95
CA SER A 94 12.45 -5.81 0.13
C SER A 94 12.44 -4.31 0.31
N THR A 95 11.40 -3.72 0.91
CA THR A 95 11.33 -2.26 1.09
C THR A 95 11.36 -1.90 2.57
N SER A 96 12.40 -1.17 2.98
CA SER A 96 12.60 -0.59 4.31
C SER A 96 11.43 0.24 4.86
N ILE A 97 10.40 0.49 4.04
CA ILE A 97 9.18 1.22 4.43
C ILE A 97 8.46 0.51 5.58
N GLY A 98 8.30 -0.82 5.50
CA GLY A 98 7.64 -1.60 6.55
C GLY A 98 8.47 -1.63 7.84
N PHE A 99 9.80 -1.70 7.71
CA PHE A 99 10.72 -1.65 8.84
C PHE A 99 10.68 -0.29 9.56
N ILE A 100 10.77 0.82 8.84
CA ILE A 100 10.74 2.18 9.43
C ILE A 100 9.38 2.45 10.09
N PHE A 101 8.28 2.07 9.44
CA PHE A 101 6.94 2.21 10.02
C PHE A 101 6.80 1.39 11.31
N SER A 102 7.26 0.13 11.29
CA SER A 102 7.22 -0.74 12.48
C SER A 102 8.08 -0.22 13.62
N LEU A 103 9.26 0.32 13.30
CA LEU A 103 10.14 0.95 14.28
C LEU A 103 9.48 2.20 14.88
N GLY A 104 8.83 3.03 14.03
CA GLY A 104 8.05 4.18 14.48
C GLY A 104 6.87 3.79 15.38
N ALA A 105 6.11 2.75 15.02
CA ALA A 105 5.02 2.23 15.83
C ALA A 105 5.52 1.70 17.19
N LEU A 106 6.62 0.96 17.21
CA LEU A 106 7.25 0.47 18.44
C LEU A 106 7.73 1.63 19.33
N MET A 107 8.37 2.63 18.75
CA MET A 107 8.81 3.82 19.48
C MET A 107 7.63 4.59 20.05
N GLY A 108 6.56 4.79 19.26
CA GLY A 108 5.32 5.43 19.74
C GLY A 108 4.69 4.66 20.90
N PHE A 109 4.69 3.32 20.84
CA PHE A 109 4.21 2.47 21.91
C PHE A 109 5.04 2.59 23.19
N ILE A 110 6.37 2.51 23.09
CA ILE A 110 7.28 2.62 24.25
C ILE A 110 7.17 4.00 24.88
N VAL A 111 7.25 5.07 24.07
CA VAL A 111 7.15 6.46 24.56
C VAL A 111 5.78 6.72 25.20
N GLY A 112 4.70 6.26 24.58
CA GLY A 112 3.35 6.37 25.14
C GLY A 112 3.23 5.65 26.49
N SER A 113 3.75 4.43 26.59
CA SER A 113 3.78 3.66 27.85
C SER A 113 4.56 4.38 28.95
N VAL A 114 5.71 4.96 28.63
CA VAL A 114 6.53 5.75 29.58
C VAL A 114 5.78 6.99 30.06
N ILE A 115 5.07 7.71 29.18
CA ILE A 115 4.27 8.89 29.56
C ILE A 115 3.13 8.49 30.51
N VAL A 116 2.41 7.41 30.21
CA VAL A 116 1.33 6.92 31.09
C VAL A 116 1.88 6.55 32.47
N TYR A 117 3.02 5.85 32.51
CA TYR A 117 3.69 5.51 33.77
C TYR A 117 4.09 6.77 34.56
N GLN A 118 4.63 7.79 33.89
CA GLN A 118 5.02 9.05 34.53
C GLN A 118 3.82 9.76 35.16
N ILE A 119 2.71 9.88 34.42
CA ILE A 119 1.50 10.54 34.92
C ILE A 119 0.97 9.79 36.15
N LEU A 120 0.82 8.47 36.06
CA LEU A 120 0.32 7.65 37.17
C LEU A 120 1.26 7.71 38.38
N TYR A 121 2.57 7.66 38.15
CA TYR A 121 3.55 7.69 39.24
C TYR A 121 3.54 9.03 39.99
N THR A 122 3.49 10.14 39.26
CA THR A 122 3.39 11.48 39.87
C THR A 122 2.08 11.61 40.64
N ASP A 123 0.95 11.22 40.04
CA ASP A 123 -0.37 11.27 40.66
C ASP A 123 -0.45 10.45 41.96
N VAL A 124 0.02 9.21 41.94
CA VAL A 124 0.10 8.35 43.14
C VAL A 124 1.02 8.94 44.20
N THR A 125 2.14 9.55 43.81
CA THR A 125 3.12 10.12 44.74
C THR A 125 2.57 11.37 45.42
N ASP A 126 1.86 12.23 44.70
CA ASP A 126 1.29 13.46 45.22
C ASP A 126 0.16 13.18 46.24
N HIS A 127 -0.62 12.12 46.02
CA HIS A 127 -1.68 11.69 46.95
C HIS A 127 -1.21 10.71 48.04
N LEU A 128 0.09 10.37 48.08
CA LEU A 128 0.64 9.39 49.02
C LEU A 128 0.47 9.80 50.49
N ALA A 129 0.50 11.10 50.79
CA ALA A 129 0.29 11.63 52.14
C ALA A 129 -1.18 11.46 52.61
N GLU A 130 -2.14 11.58 51.71
CA GLU A 130 -3.57 11.34 51.98
C GLU A 130 -3.83 9.84 52.14
N TYR A 131 -3.16 9.01 51.35
CA TYR A 131 -3.21 7.56 51.51
C TYR A 131 -2.61 7.09 52.84
N ALA A 132 -1.53 7.72 53.31
CA ALA A 132 -0.91 7.41 54.59
C ALA A 132 -1.82 7.73 55.79
N THR A 133 -2.57 8.84 55.74
CA THR A 133 -3.52 9.22 56.81
C THR A 133 -4.76 8.30 56.84
N LEU A 134 -5.30 7.92 55.67
CA LEU A 134 -6.39 6.94 55.57
C LEU A 134 -5.96 5.54 56.06
N LYS A 135 -4.72 5.13 55.77
CA LYS A 135 -4.16 3.88 56.28
C LYS A 135 -3.97 3.91 57.80
N ALA A 136 -3.58 5.05 58.37
CA ALA A 136 -3.50 5.23 59.83
C ALA A 136 -4.86 5.16 60.54
N MET A 137 -5.96 5.46 59.83
CA MET A 137 -7.34 5.26 60.30
C MET A 137 -7.86 3.82 60.17
N GLY A 138 -7.08 2.90 59.58
CA GLY A 138 -7.40 1.46 59.54
C GLY A 138 -7.93 0.92 58.21
N TYR A 139 -7.84 1.67 57.11
CA TYR A 139 -8.25 1.19 55.78
C TYR A 139 -7.27 0.13 55.21
N ARG A 140 -7.82 -0.91 54.55
CA ARG A 140 -7.07 -2.04 53.96
C ARG A 140 -6.38 -1.64 52.66
N ASP A 141 -5.21 -2.22 52.39
CA ASP A 141 -4.39 -1.96 51.18
C ASP A 141 -5.14 -2.14 49.85
N VAL A 142 -6.14 -3.03 49.82
CA VAL A 142 -6.97 -3.33 48.64
C VAL A 142 -7.81 -2.15 48.15
N PHE A 143 -8.16 -1.22 49.06
CA PHE A 143 -8.91 -0.01 48.69
C PHE A 143 -8.07 0.92 47.80
N PHE A 144 -6.78 1.07 48.10
CA PHE A 144 -5.87 1.91 47.33
C PHE A 144 -5.60 1.35 45.94
N TYR A 145 -5.42 0.03 45.81
CA TYR A 145 -5.32 -0.62 44.50
C TYR A 145 -6.59 -0.40 43.66
N GLY A 146 -7.77 -0.36 44.29
CA GLY A 146 -9.04 -0.07 43.61
C GLY A 146 -9.13 1.35 43.04
N VAL A 147 -8.68 2.36 43.81
CA VAL A 147 -8.67 3.77 43.38
C VAL A 147 -7.74 3.96 42.17
N VAL A 148 -6.51 3.46 42.25
CA VAL A 148 -5.53 3.55 41.15
C VAL A 148 -6.01 2.81 39.89
N MET A 149 -6.70 1.68 40.06
CA MET A 149 -7.27 0.94 38.93
C MET A 149 -8.41 1.71 38.26
N GLN A 150 -9.22 2.43 39.05
CA GLN A 150 -10.28 3.30 38.52
C GLN A 150 -9.70 4.53 37.80
N GLU A 151 -8.69 5.20 38.38
CA GLU A 151 -8.01 6.33 37.74
C GLU A 151 -7.32 5.93 36.43
N SER A 152 -6.57 4.82 36.43
CA SER A 152 -5.92 4.33 35.21
C SER A 152 -6.92 3.97 34.12
N LEU A 153 -8.11 3.46 34.47
CA LEU A 153 -9.16 3.16 33.51
C LEU A 153 -9.76 4.45 32.92
N ILE A 154 -10.02 5.46 33.75
CA ILE A 154 -10.49 6.78 33.29
C ILE A 154 -9.46 7.44 32.39
N LEU A 155 -8.18 7.43 32.79
CA LEU A 155 -7.07 7.99 32.02
C LEU A 155 -6.88 7.27 30.69
N SER A 156 -7.02 5.93 30.67
CA SER A 156 -6.97 5.12 29.45
C SER A 156 -8.09 5.49 28.47
N CYS A 157 -9.33 5.59 28.95
CA CYS A 157 -10.45 6.02 28.12
C CYS A 157 -10.25 7.45 27.58
N MET A 158 -9.84 8.39 28.44
CA MET A 158 -9.60 9.77 28.04
C MET A 158 -8.39 9.95 27.11
N GLY A 159 -7.38 9.08 27.17
CA GLY A 159 -6.27 9.08 26.21
C GLY A 159 -6.64 8.43 24.87
N TYR A 160 -7.42 7.35 24.92
CA TYR A 160 -7.81 6.60 23.72
C TYR A 160 -8.73 7.38 22.80
N VAL A 161 -9.76 8.06 23.33
CA VAL A 161 -10.75 8.80 22.53
C VAL A 161 -10.12 9.87 21.62
N PRO A 162 -9.34 10.85 22.14
CA PRO A 162 -8.70 11.86 21.30
C PRO A 162 -7.62 11.25 20.40
N GLY A 163 -6.87 10.24 20.87
CA GLY A 163 -5.89 9.54 20.06
C GLY A 163 -6.52 8.88 18.83
N PHE A 164 -7.63 8.17 19.04
CA PHE A 164 -8.41 7.55 17.96
C PHE A 164 -8.95 8.60 16.97
N ILE A 165 -9.51 9.70 17.46
CA ILE A 165 -10.03 10.78 16.62
C ILE A 165 -8.92 11.38 15.74
N VAL A 166 -7.74 11.64 16.32
CA VAL A 166 -6.59 12.19 15.57
C VAL A 166 -6.08 11.19 14.54
N SER A 167 -5.93 9.91 14.90
CA SER A 167 -5.52 8.87 13.95
C SER A 167 -6.52 8.71 12.80
N PHE A 168 -7.83 8.77 13.11
CA PHE A 168 -8.88 8.68 12.10
C PHE A 168 -8.91 9.90 11.18
N LEU A 169 -8.75 11.10 11.74
CA LEU A 169 -8.65 12.32 10.94
C LEU A 169 -7.43 12.29 10.03
N LEU A 170 -6.28 11.85 10.54
CA LEU A 170 -5.05 11.71 9.76
C LEU A 170 -5.24 10.70 8.62
N TYR A 171 -5.91 9.58 8.88
CA TYR A 171 -6.28 8.61 7.85
C TYR A 171 -7.11 9.27 6.73
N ILE A 172 -8.16 10.01 7.06
CA ILE A 172 -9.01 10.70 6.08
C ILE A 172 -8.20 11.72 5.26
N VAL A 173 -7.32 12.49 5.90
CA VAL A 173 -6.51 13.49 5.20
C VAL A 173 -5.53 12.82 4.23
N ILE A 174 -4.84 11.76 4.66
CA ILE A 174 -3.90 11.01 3.82
C ILE A 174 -4.63 10.29 2.69
N ALA A 175 -5.78 9.67 2.95
CA ALA A 175 -6.59 9.00 1.95
C ALA A 175 -7.04 9.97 0.85
N ASN A 176 -7.55 11.15 1.23
CA ASN A 176 -7.93 12.20 0.28
C ASN A 176 -6.74 12.77 -0.49
N ALA A 177 -5.60 12.99 0.17
CA ALA A 177 -4.40 13.54 -0.48
C ALA A 177 -3.72 12.54 -1.43
N THR A 178 -3.82 11.25 -1.13
CA THR A 178 -3.15 10.17 -1.89
C THR A 178 -4.09 9.51 -2.90
N SER A 179 -5.39 9.84 -2.89
CA SER A 179 -6.42 9.16 -3.69
C SER A 179 -6.33 7.63 -3.58
N LEU A 180 -6.02 7.15 -2.37
CA LEU A 180 -6.06 5.73 -2.03
C LEU A 180 -7.51 5.28 -2.16
N PRO A 181 -7.81 4.18 -2.87
CA PRO A 181 -9.17 3.67 -2.95
C PRO A 181 -9.64 3.29 -1.55
N ASP A 182 -10.54 4.09 -0.97
CA ASP A 182 -11.21 3.73 0.27
C ASP A 182 -12.15 2.55 -0.01
N TRP A 183 -12.21 1.59 0.93
CA TRP A 183 -13.07 0.41 0.82
C TRP A 183 -14.57 0.76 0.68
N ASN A 184 -14.96 1.99 1.05
CA ASN A 184 -16.31 2.52 0.91
C ASN A 184 -16.64 3.02 -0.51
N ASP A 185 -15.62 3.24 -1.36
CA ASP A 185 -15.80 3.68 -2.74
C ASP A 185 -15.83 2.44 -3.66
N GLY A 186 -16.93 1.70 -3.58
CA GLY A 186 -17.38 0.70 -4.55
C GLY A 186 -16.30 -0.02 -5.36
N GLY A 187 -15.59 -0.97 -4.74
CA GLY A 187 -14.66 -1.89 -5.42
C GLY A 187 -15.27 -2.79 -6.51
N ALA A 188 -16.58 -2.66 -6.79
CA ALA A 188 -17.26 -3.26 -7.92
C ALA A 188 -17.37 -2.33 -9.15
N GLY A 189 -17.18 -1.02 -9.01
CA GLY A 189 -17.41 -0.03 -10.09
C GLY A 189 -16.21 0.24 -10.98
N GLN A 190 -14.98 0.25 -10.44
CA GLN A 190 -13.78 0.53 -11.25
C GLN A 190 -13.17 -0.72 -11.91
N PHE A 191 -13.41 -1.92 -11.37
CA PHE A 191 -12.98 -3.16 -12.03
C PHE A 191 -13.91 -3.59 -13.18
N GLY A 192 -15.15 -3.07 -13.24
CA GLY A 192 -16.11 -3.34 -14.32
C GLY A 192 -15.89 -2.53 -15.61
N LEU A 193 -15.13 -1.43 -15.54
CA LEU A 193 -14.88 -0.56 -16.71
C LEU A 193 -13.72 -1.03 -17.60
N TYR A 194 -12.96 -2.06 -17.20
CA TYR A 194 -11.93 -2.68 -18.05
C TYR A 194 -12.46 -3.85 -18.90
N THR A 195 -13.73 -4.22 -18.70
CA THR A 195 -14.39 -5.28 -19.50
C THR A 195 -15.31 -4.74 -20.59
N ASP A 196 -15.62 -3.44 -20.59
CA ASP A 196 -16.49 -2.82 -21.59
C ASP A 196 -15.70 -1.76 -22.37
N GLY A 197 -15.29 -2.11 -23.58
CA GLY A 197 -14.31 -1.36 -24.37
C GLY A 197 -13.19 -2.24 -24.93
N ALA A 198 -13.50 -3.47 -25.33
CA ALA A 198 -12.68 -4.21 -26.27
C ALA A 198 -12.86 -3.60 -27.67
N ASP A 199 -12.34 -2.39 -27.87
CA ASP A 199 -12.03 -1.92 -29.21
C ASP A 199 -10.78 -2.67 -29.66
N VAL A 200 -11.07 -3.74 -30.39
CA VAL A 200 -10.13 -4.53 -31.17
C VAL A 200 -9.35 -3.58 -32.07
N TYR A 201 -8.12 -3.26 -31.72
CA TYR A 201 -7.16 -2.73 -32.70
C TYR A 201 -6.78 -3.90 -33.62
N PRO A 202 -7.12 -3.85 -34.92
CA PRO A 202 -6.71 -4.89 -35.83
C PRO A 202 -5.22 -4.70 -36.12
N PHE A 203 -4.37 -5.54 -35.53
CA PHE A 203 -3.06 -5.81 -36.08
C PHE A 203 -3.27 -6.66 -37.35
N GLY A 204 -3.54 -5.98 -38.46
CA GLY A 204 -3.70 -6.54 -39.81
C GLY A 204 -2.76 -5.80 -40.76
N GLY A 205 -1.97 -6.57 -41.51
CA GLY A 205 -0.79 -6.13 -42.24
C GLY A 205 -1.05 -5.09 -43.34
N ASP A 206 -0.01 -4.29 -43.58
CA ASP A 206 0.19 -3.62 -44.85
C ASP A 206 1.70 -3.66 -45.18
N ARG A 207 2.12 -4.81 -45.70
CA ARG A 207 3.25 -4.88 -46.62
C ARG A 207 2.58 -4.89 -47.98
N ASP A 208 2.68 -3.80 -48.72
CA ASP A 208 2.58 -3.68 -50.19
C ASP A 208 2.08 -2.28 -50.59
N ALA A 209 2.92 -1.26 -50.43
CA ALA A 209 2.72 0.04 -51.07
C ALA A 209 4.04 0.84 -51.13
N ALA A 210 5.01 0.30 -51.86
CA ALA A 210 6.18 1.06 -52.30
C ALA A 210 6.68 0.53 -53.65
N ASP A 211 5.78 0.51 -54.63
CA ASP A 211 6.15 0.58 -56.04
C ASP A 211 5.04 1.35 -56.79
N SER A 212 5.44 2.12 -57.79
CA SER A 212 4.67 3.10 -58.57
C SER A 212 4.48 4.50 -57.97
N SER A 213 5.45 5.38 -58.23
CA SER A 213 5.20 6.58 -59.03
C SER A 213 6.52 7.25 -59.41
N SER A 214 6.80 7.17 -60.72
CA SER A 214 7.35 8.19 -61.62
C SER A 214 8.40 9.17 -61.13
#